data_AF-A0A529M3D1-F1
#
_entry.id   AF-A0A529M3D1-F1
#
_cell.length_a   1.000
_cell.length_b   1.000
_cell.length_c   1.000
_cell.angle_alpha   90.00
_cell.angle_beta   90.00
_cell.angle_gamma   90.00
#
_symmetry.space_group_name_H-M   'P 1'
#
loop_
_entity.id
_entity.type
_entity.pdbx_description
1 polymer ?
#
loop_
_entity_poly.entity_id
_entity_poly.type
_entity_poly.pdbx_seq_one_letter_code
_entity_poly.pdbx_strand_id
1 'polypeptide(L)' 'ITLWIVARGINIGLHTRLYFADEEKANAEDPILARIEHRLRVPTLIAERQGDTYVFDIHLQGEKETVFF' A
#
# COMPACT_ATOMS: atom_id res chain seq x y z
N ILE A 1 1.50 6.38 5.78
CA ILE A 1 2.82 6.05 6.36
C ILE A 1 3.74 5.53 5.25
N THR A 2 5.02 5.91 5.23
CA THR A 2 6.02 5.34 4.28
C THR A 2 6.68 4.12 4.89
N LEU A 3 6.81 3.04 4.10
CA LEU A 3 7.45 1.80 4.51
C LEU A 3 8.65 1.52 3.58
N TRP A 4 9.71 0.97 4.17
CA TRP A 4 10.89 0.48 3.44
C TRP A 4 11.17 -0.96 3.86
N ILE A 5 11.09 -1.88 2.91
CA ILE A 5 11.11 -3.32 3.17
C ILE A 5 12.42 -3.91 2.66
N VAL A 6 13.15 -4.58 3.55
CA VAL A 6 14.39 -5.29 3.26
C VAL A 6 14.32 -6.70 3.86
N ALA A 7 14.78 -7.70 3.11
CA ALA A 7 14.82 -9.09 3.54
C ALA A 7 15.82 -9.89 2.69
N ARG A 8 16.17 -11.10 3.13
CA ARG A 8 16.92 -12.04 2.29
C ARG A 8 16.15 -12.29 0.99
N GLY A 9 16.80 -12.05 -0.15
CA GLY A 9 16.20 -12.19 -1.48
C GLY A 9 15.70 -10.88 -2.10
N ILE A 10 15.67 -9.78 -1.34
CA ILE A 10 15.39 -8.43 -1.85
C ILE A 10 16.73 -7.71 -2.07
N ASN A 11 17.16 -7.58 -3.32
CA ASN A 11 18.46 -7.00 -3.66
C ASN A 11 18.50 -5.47 -3.47
N ILE A 12 17.38 -4.79 -3.70
CA ILE A 12 17.19 -3.34 -3.50
C ILE A 12 15.92 -3.18 -2.68
N GLY A 13 16.01 -2.44 -1.56
CA GLY A 13 14.88 -2.30 -0.64
C GLY A 13 13.67 -1.68 -1.32
N LEU A 14 12.49 -2.20 -1.00
CA LEU A 14 11.24 -1.83 -1.67
C LEU A 14 10.54 -0.72 -0.90
N HIS A 15 10.18 0.36 -1.60
CA HIS A 15 9.42 1.47 -1.02
C HIS A 15 7.93 1.29 -1.30
N THR A 16 7.11 1.44 -0.27
CA THR A 16 5.64 1.49 -0.42
C THR A 16 5.03 2.46 0.58
N ARG A 17 3.71 2.63 0.53
CA ARG A 17 2.94 3.47 1.44
C ARG A 17 1.73 2.73 1.98
N LEU A 18 1.44 2.96 3.25
CA LEU A 18 0.22 2.53 3.92
C LEU A 18 -0.72 3.73 4.05
N TYR A 19 -1.96 3.56 3.60
CA TYR A 19 -3.09 4.47 3.78
C TYR A 19 -4.15 3.78 4.66
N PHE A 20 -5.11 4.54 5.18
CA PHE A 20 -6.10 4.03 6.13
C PHE A 20 -7.48 3.90 5.47
N ALA A 21 -8.18 2.78 5.71
CA ALA A 21 -9.48 2.50 5.10
C ALA A 21 -10.57 3.52 5.46
N ASP A 22 -10.51 4.14 6.64
CA ASP A 22 -11.48 5.13 7.11
C ASP A 22 -11.22 6.57 6.62
N GLU A 23 -10.15 6.79 5.86
CA GLU A 23 -9.78 8.09 5.28
C GLU A 23 -10.18 8.20 3.79
N GLU A 24 -11.32 7.63 3.39
CA GLU A 24 -11.73 7.53 1.98
C GLU A 24 -11.68 8.86 1.21
N LYS A 25 -12.13 9.96 1.83
CA LYS A 25 -12.12 11.30 1.21
C LYS A 25 -10.69 11.79 0.96
N ALA A 26 -9.83 11.70 1.97
CA ALA A 26 -8.44 12.11 1.84
C ALA A 26 -7.68 11.22 0.85
N ASN A 27 -7.95 9.92 0.86
CA ASN A 27 -7.38 8.96 -0.09
C ASN A 27 -7.79 9.26 -1.54
N ALA A 28 -9.03 9.70 -1.78
CA ALA A 28 -9.52 10.06 -3.11
C ALA A 28 -8.84 11.32 -3.68
N GLU A 29 -8.43 12.24 -2.80
CA GLU A 29 -7.78 13.51 -3.16
C GLU A 29 -6.24 13.41 -3.19
N ASP A 30 -5.67 12.29 -2.72
CA ASP A 30 -4.21 12.12 -2.62
C ASP A 30 -3.55 12.05 -4.02
N PRO A 31 -2.62 12.96 -4.35
CA PRO A 31 -2.01 13.01 -5.67
C PRO A 31 -1.07 11.84 -5.98
N ILE A 32 -0.62 11.08 -4.97
CA ILE A 32 0.23 9.91 -5.16
C ILE A 32 -0.63 8.70 -5.52
N LEU A 33 -1.76 8.50 -4.82
CA LEU A 33 -2.75 7.51 -5.24
C LEU A 33 -3.34 7.82 -6.61
N ALA A 34 -3.52 9.11 -6.95
CA ALA A 34 -3.99 9.54 -8.28
C ALA A 34 -3.01 9.20 -9.42
N ARG A 35 -1.70 9.09 -9.14
CA ARG A 35 -0.66 8.74 -10.13
C ARG A 35 -0.58 7.24 -10.43
N ILE A 36 -1.28 6.40 -9.67
CA ILE A 36 -1.30 4.95 -9.92
C ILE A 36 -2.20 4.69 -11.13
N GLU A 37 -1.57 4.41 -12.29
CA GLU A 37 -2.26 4.14 -13.56
C GLU A 37 -3.26 2.98 -13.43
N HIS A 38 -2.81 1.89 -12.80
CA HIS A 38 -3.63 0.70 -12.58
C HIS A 38 -4.47 0.88 -11.31
N ARG A 39 -5.57 1.61 -11.42
CA ARG A 39 -6.47 1.94 -10.28
C ARG A 39 -6.93 0.71 -9.48
N LEU A 40 -7.05 -0.46 -10.12
CA LEU A 40 -7.36 -1.74 -9.46
C LEU A 40 -6.33 -2.17 -8.41
N ARG A 41 -5.11 -1.63 -8.44
CA ARG A 41 -4.05 -1.90 -7.46
C ARG A 41 -4.06 -0.95 -6.26
N VAL A 42 -4.79 0.17 -6.32
CA VAL A 42 -4.88 1.14 -5.20
C VAL A 42 -5.29 0.47 -3.88
N PRO A 43 -6.27 -0.48 -3.85
CA PRO A 43 -6.63 -1.17 -2.61
C PRO A 43 -5.45 -1.89 -1.92
N THR A 44 -4.41 -2.27 -2.65
CA THR A 44 -3.22 -2.92 -2.06
C THR A 44 -2.38 -2.00 -1.18
N LEU A 45 -2.68 -0.70 -1.14
CA LEU A 45 -2.05 0.31 -0.29
C LEU A 45 -2.94 0.73 0.89
N ILE A 46 -4.17 0.22 0.99
CA ILE A 46 -5.12 0.59 2.04
C ILE A 46 -5.09 -0.47 3.14
N ALA A 47 -4.83 -0.05 4.37
CA ALA A 47 -4.87 -0.92 5.54
C ALA A 47 -6.30 -1.02 6.08
N GLU A 48 -6.74 -2.24 6.32
CA GLU A 48 -8.08 -2.55 6.82
C GLU A 48 -8.15 -2.36 8.34
N ARG A 49 -9.21 -1.70 8.82
CA ARG A 49 -9.43 -1.49 10.25
C ARG A 49 -10.01 -2.76 10.88
N GLN A 50 -9.31 -3.33 11.85
CA GLN A 50 -9.72 -4.49 12.65
C GLN A 50 -9.78 -4.09 14.12
N GLY A 51 -10.98 -3.75 14.61
CA GLY A 51 -11.14 -3.19 15.95
C GLY A 51 -10.38 -1.88 16.09
N ASP A 52 -9.44 -1.82 17.03
CA ASP A 52 -8.58 -0.64 17.26
C ASP A 52 -7.22 -0.73 16.56
N THR A 53 -7.05 -1.70 15.66
CA THR A 53 -5.80 -1.91 14.90
C THR A 53 -6.05 -1.80 13.40
N TYR A 54 -4.98 -1.56 12.64
CA TYR A 54 -5.00 -1.65 11.18
C TYR A 54 -4.10 -2.79 10.73
N VAL A 55 -4.61 -3.61 9.83
CA VAL A 55 -3.86 -4.72 9.23
C VAL A 55 -3.51 -4.36 7.78
N PHE A 56 -2.22 -4.47 7.46
CA PHE A 56 -1.69 -4.16 6.14
C PHE A 56 -0.77 -5.28 5.67
N ASP A 57 -1.30 -6.13 4.80
CA ASP A 57 -0.56 -7.24 4.22
C ASP A 57 0.24 -6.79 3.00
N ILE A 58 1.54 -7.12 3.00
CA ILE A 58 2.43 -6.85 1.88
C ILE A 58 2.63 -8.13 1.07
N HIS A 59 2.16 -8.12 -0.18
CA HIS A 59 2.38 -9.19 -1.14
C HIS A 59 3.50 -8.79 -2.10
N LEU A 60 4.64 -9.48 -2.04
CA LEU A 60 5.82 -9.16 -2.84
C LEU A 60 5.66 -9.49 -4.34
N GLN A 61 4.76 -10.42 -4.67
CA GLN A 61 4.49 -10.84 -6.04
C GLN A 61 3.11 -11.51 -6.13
N GLY A 62 2.49 -11.50 -7.32
CA GLY A 62 1.30 -12.28 -7.65
C GLY A 62 0.06 -11.42 -7.90
N GLU A 63 -1.12 -12.02 -7.81
CA GLU A 63 -2.39 -11.37 -8.15
C GLU A 63 -2.69 -10.14 -7.26
N LYS A 64 -2.29 -10.19 -5.99
CA LYS A 64 -2.51 -9.12 -4.99
C LYS A 64 -1.25 -8.29 -4.72
N GLU A 65 -0.29 -8.30 -5.62
CA GLU A 65 1.01 -7.64 -5.44
C GLU A 65 0.86 -6.16 -5.04
N THR A 66 1.46 -5.82 -3.90
CA THR A 66 1.49 -4.47 -3.34
C THR A 66 2.19 -3.51 -4.29
N VAL A 67 1.68 -2.29 -4.43
CA VAL A 67 2.36 -1.26 -5.23
C VAL A 67 3.65 -0.83 -4.53
N PHE A 68 4.76 -0.85 -5.26
CA PHE A 68 6.06 -0.31 -4.86
C PHE A 68 6.46 0.88 -5.75
N PHE A 69 7.18 1.86 -5.20
CA PHE A 69 7.60 3.10 -5.86
C PHE A 69 9.10 3.15 -6.18
#